data_AF-A0A8J4LTR6-F1
#
_entry.id   AF-A0A8J4LTR6-F1
#
_cell.length_a   1.000
_cell.length_b   1.000
_cell.length_c   1.000
_cell.angle_alpha   90.00
_cell.angle_beta   90.00
_cell.angle_gamma   90.00
#
_symmetry.space_group_name_H-M   'P 1'
#
loop_
_entity.id
_entity.type
_entity.pdbx_description
1 polymer ?
#
loop_
_entity_poly.entity_id
_entity_poly.type
_entity_poly.pdbx_seq_one_letter_code
_entity_poly.pdbx_strand_id
1 'polypeptide(L)'
;MRMVPGWDTACIQQLAAAEAMSLTGKAVLSTYPLGYSGAGPAATSPDDTSAPTTLLCAKGFDQDGFLRTVGRVLRKRPAAPLLTHFWAAGLTFTRSEWLREVPYCPYLPHLFFGEESYMLARMWTRGWDVFAPAVPLAFHQWERSARAHTYQRDKMGEAAKGQQQQPRQQPEPQGEKQGAEQELEVGQGRALEEGATDGAWTAGTLSSRAANVPTTACCAAQGTDTTIAATVDVTPTAAAITAVRKRSQAQVLRVLSSDAVDAAAVRAREPSDARHSLQTCDMLHAAVLAQGSSGHDGDTREEGDSDAWGLGQVWGLGTLRTLDQLAAASGVDYAAKTVSARAQWGGLPQDAFEM
;
A
#
# COMPACT_ATOMS: atom_id res chain seq x y z
N MET A 1 -1.48 2.99 13.18
CA MET A 1 -0.35 3.91 13.41
C MET A 1 -0.61 4.71 14.66
N ARG A 2 0.42 5.07 15.42
CA ARG A 2 0.37 6.04 16.50
C ARG A 2 1.40 7.12 16.20
N MET A 3 0.94 8.33 15.95
CA MET A 3 1.83 9.45 15.62
C MET A 3 2.44 10.01 16.91
N VAL A 4 3.69 10.49 16.85
CA VAL A 4 4.30 11.18 17.99
C VAL A 4 3.66 12.56 18.19
N PRO A 5 3.66 13.14 19.39
CA PRO A 5 3.27 14.54 19.59
C PRO A 5 4.08 15.48 18.67
N GLY A 6 3.41 16.39 17.97
CA GLY A 6 4.06 17.33 17.03
C GLY A 6 4.67 16.66 15.78
N TRP A 7 4.20 15.46 15.42
CA TRP A 7 4.70 14.69 14.27
C TRP A 7 4.73 15.49 12.96
N ASP A 8 3.77 16.39 12.74
CA ASP A 8 3.63 17.20 11.54
C ASP A 8 4.75 18.24 11.44
N THR A 9 5.01 18.93 12.54
CA THR A 9 6.13 19.88 12.68
C THR A 9 7.46 19.16 12.52
N ALA A 10 7.60 17.99 13.14
CA ALA A 10 8.80 17.15 12.98
C ALA A 10 8.99 16.70 11.53
N CYS A 11 7.93 16.24 10.84
CA CYS A 11 7.95 15.89 9.43
C CYS A 11 8.43 17.07 8.56
N ILE A 12 7.88 18.27 8.77
CA ILE A 12 8.25 19.47 8.00
C ILE A 12 9.73 19.83 8.22
N GLN A 13 10.21 19.80 9.47
CA GLN A 13 11.59 20.11 9.80
C GLN A 13 12.58 19.07 9.23
N GLN A 14 12.27 17.79 9.40
CA GLN A 14 13.08 16.69 8.85
C GLN A 14 13.09 16.73 7.32
N LEU A 15 11.97 17.07 6.68
CA LEU A 15 11.89 17.19 5.22
C LEU A 15 12.74 18.37 4.73
N ALA A 16 12.65 19.53 5.37
CA ALA A 16 13.47 20.68 5.02
C ALA A 16 14.99 20.38 5.13
N ALA A 17 15.40 19.66 6.18
CA ALA A 17 16.78 19.20 6.32
C ALA A 17 17.19 18.23 5.20
N ALA A 18 16.31 17.29 4.84
CA ALA A 18 16.53 16.36 3.74
C ALA A 18 16.59 17.05 2.37
N GLU A 19 15.72 18.03 2.11
CA GLU A 19 15.72 18.86 0.89
C GLU A 19 17.04 19.62 0.76
N ALA A 20 17.58 20.17 1.86
CA ALA A 20 18.88 20.84 1.87
C ALA A 20 20.08 19.89 1.61
N MET A 21 19.91 18.58 1.87
CA MET A 21 20.92 17.55 1.62
C MET A 21 20.78 16.88 0.24
N SER A 22 19.62 16.98 -0.39
CA SER A 22 19.35 16.40 -1.71
C SER A 22 20.02 17.22 -2.81
N LEU A 23 20.58 16.53 -3.81
CA LEU A 23 21.24 17.18 -4.95
C LEU A 23 20.28 18.01 -5.81
N THR A 24 19.01 17.63 -5.85
CA THR A 24 17.97 18.29 -6.66
C THR A 24 17.02 19.15 -5.84
N GLY A 25 17.20 19.16 -4.50
CA GLY A 25 16.23 19.71 -3.55
C GLY A 25 14.95 18.87 -3.40
N LYS A 26 14.82 17.74 -4.11
CA LYS A 26 13.64 16.87 -4.03
C LYS A 26 13.89 15.71 -3.07
N ALA A 27 13.21 15.72 -1.92
CA ALA A 27 13.38 14.71 -0.89
C ALA A 27 12.05 14.03 -0.51
N VAL A 28 12.16 12.77 -0.09
CA VAL A 28 11.07 11.98 0.50
C VAL A 28 11.54 11.42 1.84
N LEU A 29 10.80 11.69 2.91
CA LEU A 29 11.01 10.99 4.17
C LEU A 29 10.29 9.64 4.14
N SER A 30 11.00 8.55 4.41
CA SER A 30 10.41 7.22 4.46
C SER A 30 11.20 6.27 5.35
N THR A 31 10.50 5.43 6.10
CA THR A 31 11.07 4.32 6.87
C THR A 31 10.00 3.30 7.25
N TYR A 32 10.39 2.15 7.77
CA TYR A 32 9.49 1.30 8.54
C TYR A 32 9.48 1.74 10.01
N PRO A 33 8.36 2.28 10.52
CA PRO A 33 8.30 2.80 11.88
C PRO A 33 8.60 1.72 12.93
N LEU A 34 9.10 2.15 14.09
CA LEU A 34 9.22 1.27 15.25
C LEU A 34 7.86 0.68 15.66
N GLY A 35 7.90 -0.49 16.29
CA GLY A 35 6.71 -1.17 16.80
C GLY A 35 6.14 -0.52 18.05
N TYR A 36 4.83 -0.67 18.24
CA TYR A 36 4.18 -0.52 19.54
C TYR A 36 3.41 -1.79 19.88
N SER A 37 3.17 -2.05 21.17
CA SER A 37 2.50 -3.27 21.65
C SER A 37 1.13 -2.99 22.26
N GLY A 38 0.23 -3.96 22.18
CA GLY A 38 -1.15 -3.86 22.66
C GLY A 38 -2.14 -3.24 21.66
N ALA A 39 -3.39 -3.09 22.09
CA ALA A 39 -4.51 -2.66 21.24
C ALA A 39 -5.31 -1.51 21.86
N GLY A 40 -6.01 -0.76 21.01
CA GLY A 40 -6.89 0.33 21.42
C GLY A 40 -6.16 1.45 22.19
N PRO A 41 -6.86 2.20 23.05
CA PRO A 41 -6.28 3.26 23.87
C PRO A 41 -5.16 2.79 24.81
N ALA A 42 -5.24 1.55 25.30
CA ALA A 42 -4.28 0.97 26.26
C ALA A 42 -2.95 0.50 25.64
N ALA A 43 -2.78 0.59 24.32
CA ALA A 43 -1.51 0.21 23.69
C ALA A 43 -0.35 1.10 24.17
N THR A 44 0.84 0.52 24.26
CA THR A 44 2.05 1.20 24.75
C THR A 44 3.02 1.42 23.60
N SER A 45 3.46 2.67 23.44
CA SER A 45 4.46 3.05 22.45
C SER A 45 5.79 3.36 23.15
N PRO A 46 6.94 3.14 22.47
CA PRO A 46 8.23 3.64 22.95
C PRO A 46 8.17 5.14 23.22
N ASP A 47 8.96 5.61 24.18
CA ASP A 47 9.14 7.03 24.46
C ASP A 47 9.78 7.74 23.26
N ASP A 48 9.07 8.70 22.67
CA ASP A 48 9.46 9.40 21.46
C ASP A 48 10.67 10.34 21.66
N THR A 49 11.05 10.64 22.90
CA THR A 49 12.25 11.44 23.20
C THR A 49 13.53 10.60 23.20
N SER A 50 13.42 9.30 23.50
CA SER A 50 14.57 8.40 23.67
C SER A 50 14.64 7.26 22.65
N ALA A 51 13.51 6.85 22.05
CA ALA A 51 13.43 5.72 21.13
C ALA A 51 14.36 5.87 19.92
N PRO A 52 15.05 4.82 19.48
CA PRO A 52 15.92 4.89 18.31
C PRO A 52 15.12 5.17 17.01
N THR A 53 15.82 5.39 15.90
CA THR A 53 15.18 5.41 14.57
C THR A 53 15.54 4.14 13.80
N THR A 54 14.81 3.88 12.72
CA THR A 54 15.01 2.74 11.84
C THR A 54 15.54 3.18 10.48
N LEU A 55 16.43 2.38 9.91
CA LEU A 55 16.89 2.52 8.54
C LEU A 55 16.42 1.33 7.72
N LEU A 56 15.85 1.61 6.54
CA LEU A 56 15.52 0.58 5.56
C LEU A 56 16.80 -0.03 4.99
N CYS A 57 16.86 -1.36 4.99
CA CYS A 57 17.97 -2.15 4.48
C CYS A 57 17.43 -3.28 3.59
N ALA A 58 18.27 -3.80 2.70
CA ALA A 58 17.94 -4.98 1.92
C ALA A 58 18.01 -6.26 2.77
N LYS A 59 16.97 -7.08 2.69
CA LYS A 59 16.98 -8.45 3.25
C LYS A 59 17.45 -9.46 2.21
N GLY A 60 17.04 -9.30 0.96
CA GLY A 60 17.31 -10.24 -0.13
C GLY A 60 16.14 -10.32 -1.11
N PHE A 61 16.33 -11.02 -2.23
CA PHE A 61 15.26 -11.30 -3.18
C PHE A 61 14.48 -12.55 -2.76
N ASP A 62 13.17 -12.53 -3.00
CA ASP A 62 12.28 -13.66 -2.74
C ASP A 62 11.96 -14.43 -4.04
N GLN A 63 11.20 -15.53 -3.94
CA GLN A 63 10.84 -16.40 -5.07
C GLN A 63 10.04 -15.68 -6.17
N ASP A 64 9.35 -14.60 -5.83
CA ASP A 64 8.64 -13.75 -6.79
C ASP A 64 9.54 -12.77 -7.55
N GLY A 65 10.85 -12.78 -7.25
CA GLY A 65 11.84 -11.96 -7.92
C GLY A 65 11.94 -10.52 -7.42
N PHE A 66 11.21 -10.14 -6.38
CA PHE A 66 11.30 -8.80 -5.80
C PHE A 66 12.18 -8.75 -4.57
N LEU A 67 12.88 -7.62 -4.42
CA LEU A 67 13.63 -7.30 -3.23
C LEU A 67 12.69 -7.20 -2.02
N ARG A 68 13.10 -7.83 -0.92
CA ARG A 68 12.52 -7.61 0.41
C ARG A 68 13.39 -6.62 1.16
N THR A 69 12.74 -5.62 1.74
CA THR A 69 13.34 -4.64 2.63
C THR A 69 13.04 -5.00 4.08
N VAL A 70 13.86 -4.50 4.99
CA VAL A 70 13.69 -4.64 6.44
C VAL A 70 14.08 -3.34 7.11
N GLY A 71 13.32 -2.94 8.14
CA GLY A 71 13.69 -1.83 9.01
C GLY A 71 14.61 -2.34 10.09
N ARG A 72 15.86 -1.85 10.11
CA ARG A 72 16.82 -2.16 11.18
C ARG A 72 16.90 -0.99 12.14
N VAL A 73 16.97 -1.28 13.43
CA VAL A 73 17.03 -0.27 14.49
C VAL A 73 18.47 0.23 14.63
N LEU A 74 18.66 1.55 14.61
CA LEU A 74 19.97 2.16 14.86
C LEU A 74 20.22 2.26 16.37
N ARG A 75 21.46 1.96 16.80
CA ARG A 75 21.87 2.09 18.21
C ARG A 75 21.81 3.54 18.72
N LYS A 76 21.96 4.50 17.81
CA LYS A 76 21.98 5.94 18.10
C LYS A 76 21.14 6.68 17.07
N ARG A 77 20.40 7.69 17.54
CA ARG A 77 19.76 8.64 16.63
C ARG A 77 20.83 9.40 15.85
N PRO A 78 20.69 9.51 14.52
CA PRO A 78 21.54 10.40 13.75
C PRO A 78 21.18 11.87 14.06
N ALA A 79 22.10 12.79 13.79
CA ALA A 79 21.88 14.22 14.02
C ALA A 79 20.96 14.88 12.97
N ALA A 80 20.79 14.23 11.82
CA ALA A 80 20.01 14.69 10.68
C ALA A 80 19.42 13.47 9.95
N PRO A 81 18.40 13.66 9.07
CA PRO A 81 17.89 12.58 8.24
C PRO A 81 19.02 11.85 7.50
N LEU A 82 18.91 10.53 7.39
CA LEU A 82 19.92 9.71 6.72
C LEU A 82 19.45 9.38 5.31
N LEU A 83 20.29 9.67 4.31
CA LEU A 83 20.05 9.21 2.94
C LEU A 83 19.93 7.69 2.93
N THR A 84 18.87 7.19 2.29
CA THR A 84 18.65 5.77 2.06
C THR A 84 18.30 5.54 0.60
N HIS A 85 18.61 4.36 0.10
CA HIS A 85 18.31 3.94 -1.27
C HIS A 85 17.19 2.91 -1.28
N PHE A 86 16.29 3.02 -0.30
CA PHE A 86 15.12 2.17 -0.13
C PHE A 86 13.95 3.06 0.29
N TRP A 87 12.75 2.70 -0.16
CA TRP A 87 11.52 3.42 0.14
C TRP A 87 10.47 2.45 0.65
N ALA A 88 9.65 2.91 1.60
CA ALA A 88 8.56 2.16 2.20
C ALA A 88 7.24 2.92 2.06
N ALA A 89 6.22 2.23 1.54
CA ALA A 89 4.90 2.83 1.35
C ALA A 89 4.20 3.16 2.68
N GLY A 90 4.50 2.41 3.75
CA GLY A 90 3.78 2.50 5.03
C GLY A 90 3.94 3.83 5.78
N LEU A 91 5.07 4.51 5.61
CA LEU A 91 5.28 5.88 6.09
C LEU A 91 6.06 6.65 5.03
N THR A 92 5.42 7.65 4.45
CA THR A 92 6.00 8.54 3.44
C THR A 92 5.54 9.97 3.70
N PHE A 93 6.47 10.92 3.72
CA PHE A 93 6.17 12.35 3.83
C PHE A 93 7.05 13.14 2.85
N THR A 94 6.43 13.96 2.00
CA THR A 94 7.10 14.74 0.96
C THR A 94 6.18 15.85 0.44
N ARG A 95 6.68 16.67 -0.49
CA ARG A 95 5.90 17.69 -1.21
C ARG A 95 4.91 17.04 -2.17
N SER A 96 3.75 17.69 -2.38
CA SER A 96 2.70 17.19 -3.29
C SER A 96 3.14 17.08 -4.75
N GLU A 97 4.20 17.79 -5.18
CA GLU A 97 4.86 17.63 -6.49
C GLU A 97 5.21 16.16 -6.77
N TRP A 98 5.58 15.39 -5.74
CA TRP A 98 5.89 13.97 -5.88
C TRP A 98 4.74 13.16 -6.49
N LEU A 99 3.49 13.47 -6.14
CA LEU A 99 2.31 12.78 -6.70
C LEU A 99 2.10 13.09 -8.18
N ARG A 100 2.54 14.27 -8.65
CA ARG A 100 2.44 14.67 -10.06
C ARG A 100 3.53 14.02 -10.91
N GLU A 101 4.73 13.88 -10.35
CA GLU A 101 5.88 13.30 -11.05
C GLU A 101 5.93 11.76 -10.97
N VAL A 102 5.51 11.19 -9.85
CA VAL A 102 5.59 9.76 -9.53
C VAL A 102 4.22 9.21 -9.09
N PRO A 103 3.13 9.41 -9.86
CA PRO A 103 1.81 8.89 -9.49
C PRO A 103 1.79 7.36 -9.43
N TYR A 104 0.93 6.79 -8.60
CA TYR A 104 0.65 5.36 -8.62
C TYR A 104 0.08 4.95 -9.98
N CYS A 105 0.60 3.86 -10.54
CA CYS A 105 0.17 3.37 -11.86
C CYS A 105 -1.17 2.63 -11.77
N PRO A 106 -2.23 3.09 -12.46
CA PRO A 106 -3.54 2.42 -12.44
C PRO A 106 -3.52 1.07 -13.16
N TYR A 107 -2.52 0.82 -14.01
CA TYR A 107 -2.36 -0.43 -14.78
C TYR A 107 -1.61 -1.53 -14.02
N LEU A 108 -1.36 -1.35 -12.71
CA LEU A 108 -0.75 -2.36 -11.84
C LEU A 108 -1.72 -2.87 -10.75
N PRO A 109 -2.94 -3.33 -11.12
CA PRO A 109 -3.91 -3.81 -10.15
C PRO A 109 -3.36 -4.99 -9.34
N HIS A 110 -3.73 -5.03 -8.06
CA HIS A 110 -3.34 -6.07 -7.10
C HIS A 110 -1.83 -6.24 -6.88
N LEU A 111 -1.02 -5.28 -7.31
CA LEU A 111 0.40 -5.24 -6.99
C LEU A 111 0.58 -4.90 -5.51
N PHE A 112 1.32 -5.75 -4.80
CA PHE A 112 1.71 -5.51 -3.42
C PHE A 112 3.23 -5.65 -3.33
N PHE A 113 3.75 -6.87 -3.51
CA PHE A 113 5.18 -7.08 -3.67
C PHE A 113 5.63 -6.57 -5.03
N GLY A 114 6.58 -5.64 -5.01
CA GLY A 114 7.14 -4.96 -6.17
C GLY A 114 6.83 -3.46 -6.23
N GLU A 115 5.77 -3.01 -5.57
CA GLU A 115 5.38 -1.60 -5.55
C GLU A 115 6.48 -0.70 -4.98
N GLU A 116 7.09 -1.07 -3.85
CA GLU A 116 8.13 -0.25 -3.23
C GLU A 116 9.36 -0.07 -4.14
N SER A 117 9.81 -1.14 -4.80
CA SER A 117 10.95 -1.07 -5.73
C SER A 117 10.60 -0.30 -7.01
N TYR A 118 9.38 -0.48 -7.52
CA TYR A 118 8.87 0.25 -8.69
C TYR A 118 8.81 1.77 -8.44
N MET A 119 8.21 2.17 -7.32
CA MET A 119 8.08 3.57 -6.94
C MET A 119 9.45 4.19 -6.66
N LEU A 120 10.34 3.50 -5.95
CA LEU A 120 11.72 3.93 -5.73
C LEU A 120 12.48 4.16 -7.04
N ALA A 121 12.41 3.22 -7.98
CA ALA A 121 13.06 3.35 -9.29
C ALA A 121 12.57 4.60 -10.03
N ARG A 122 11.26 4.86 -10.01
CA ARG A 122 10.66 6.03 -10.65
C ARG A 122 11.00 7.35 -9.94
N MET A 123 11.05 7.35 -8.61
CA MET A 123 11.55 8.48 -7.80
C MET A 123 12.99 8.82 -8.15
N TRP A 124 13.85 7.81 -8.07
CA TRP A 124 15.28 7.93 -8.30
C TRP A 124 15.55 8.55 -9.67
N THR A 125 15.00 7.94 -10.71
CA THR A 125 15.19 8.37 -12.10
C THR A 125 14.57 9.75 -12.41
N ARG A 126 13.78 10.33 -11.50
CA ARG A 126 13.24 11.71 -11.54
C ARG A 126 13.92 12.67 -10.54
N GLY A 127 15.03 12.25 -9.96
CA GLY A 127 15.85 13.09 -9.09
C GLY A 127 15.39 13.17 -7.64
N TRP A 128 14.41 12.37 -7.21
CA TRP A 128 13.98 12.32 -5.81
C TRP A 128 14.92 11.45 -4.97
N ASP A 129 15.40 12.00 -3.86
CA ASP A 129 16.19 11.27 -2.86
C ASP A 129 15.32 10.83 -1.69
N VAL A 130 15.58 9.63 -1.15
CA VAL A 130 14.82 9.09 -0.01
C VAL A 130 15.66 9.19 1.25
N PHE A 131 15.07 9.64 2.34
CA PHE A 131 15.73 9.82 3.62
C PHE A 131 14.96 9.13 4.74
N ALA A 132 15.67 8.42 5.61
CA ALA A 132 15.12 7.97 6.87
C ALA A 132 15.13 9.13 7.87
N PRO A 133 14.01 9.41 8.57
CA PRO A 133 13.96 10.44 9.60
C PRO A 133 14.97 10.19 10.72
N ALA A 134 15.54 11.27 11.27
CA ALA A 134 16.48 11.19 12.39
C ALA A 134 15.82 10.81 13.72
N VAL A 135 14.51 11.05 13.81
CA VAL A 135 13.68 10.84 14.99
C VAL A 135 12.45 10.02 14.61
N PRO A 136 11.85 9.27 15.56
CA PRO A 136 10.57 8.63 15.33
C PRO A 136 9.49 9.66 14.98
N LEU A 137 8.75 9.42 13.89
CA LEU A 137 7.59 10.25 13.52
C LEU A 137 6.27 9.56 13.87
N ALA A 138 6.30 8.24 13.96
CA ALA A 138 5.17 7.40 14.30
C ALA A 138 5.66 6.03 14.79
N PHE A 139 4.74 5.26 15.34
CA PHE A 139 4.87 3.85 15.67
C PHE A 139 3.80 3.04 14.94
N HIS A 140 4.16 1.82 14.55
CA HIS A 140 3.31 0.93 13.78
C HIS A 140 2.94 -0.33 14.58
N GLN A 141 1.73 -0.85 14.40
CA GLN A 141 1.33 -2.12 15.01
C GLN A 141 1.76 -3.27 14.10
N TRP A 142 2.90 -3.87 14.40
CA TRP A 142 3.44 -5.00 13.65
C TRP A 142 2.78 -6.33 14.04
N GLU A 143 2.25 -6.46 15.26
CA GLU A 143 1.53 -7.65 15.69
C GLU A 143 0.21 -7.78 14.92
N ARG A 144 0.09 -8.89 14.19
CA ARG A 144 -1.10 -9.15 13.37
C ARG A 144 -2.30 -9.59 14.20
N SER A 145 -2.07 -10.19 15.37
CA SER A 145 -3.11 -10.63 16.32
C SER A 145 -4.02 -9.49 16.76
N ALA A 146 -3.48 -8.26 16.85
CA ALA A 146 -4.24 -7.07 17.19
C ALA A 146 -5.18 -6.57 16.07
N ARG A 147 -5.15 -7.17 14.87
CA ARG A 147 -5.94 -6.73 13.71
C ARG A 147 -7.23 -7.55 13.58
N ALA A 148 -8.37 -6.95 13.91
CA ALA A 148 -9.69 -7.56 13.74
C ALA A 148 -10.12 -7.73 12.26
N HIS A 149 -9.57 -6.92 11.36
CA HIS A 149 -9.84 -6.93 9.91
C HIS A 149 -8.55 -6.86 9.09
N THR A 150 -8.50 -7.55 7.96
CA THR A 150 -7.43 -7.39 6.96
C THR A 150 -8.05 -7.52 5.58
N TYR A 151 -7.64 -6.70 4.62
CA TYR A 151 -8.17 -6.74 3.25
C TYR A 151 -8.26 -8.17 2.68
N GLN A 152 -7.21 -8.97 2.91
CA GLN A 152 -7.15 -10.37 2.47
C GLN A 152 -8.20 -11.24 3.19
N ARG A 153 -8.33 -11.13 4.52
CA ARG A 153 -9.32 -11.89 5.28
C ARG A 153 -10.74 -11.46 4.93
N ASP A 154 -10.98 -10.17 4.81
CA ASP A 154 -12.32 -9.63 4.60
C ASP A 154 -12.81 -9.97 3.18
N LYS A 155 -11.93 -9.87 2.16
CA LYS A 155 -12.24 -10.31 0.78
C LYS A 155 -12.40 -11.83 0.64
N MET A 156 -11.60 -12.62 1.35
CA MET A 156 -11.80 -14.08 1.39
C MET A 156 -13.11 -14.46 2.11
N GLY A 157 -13.49 -13.71 3.14
CA GLY A 157 -14.76 -13.88 3.86
C GLY A 157 -15.98 -13.50 3.01
N GLU A 158 -15.89 -12.46 2.20
CA GLU A 158 -16.92 -12.07 1.22
C GLU A 158 -17.10 -13.14 0.12
N ALA A 159 -15.99 -13.68 -0.42
CA ALA A 159 -16.04 -14.75 -1.43
C ALA A 159 -16.66 -16.06 -0.89
N ALA A 160 -16.41 -16.40 0.38
CA ALA A 160 -17.00 -17.56 1.03
C ALA A 160 -18.52 -17.39 1.26
N LYS A 161 -18.99 -16.17 1.53
CA LYS A 161 -20.42 -15.87 1.69
C LYS A 161 -21.17 -15.92 0.36
N GLY A 162 -20.55 -15.49 -0.75
CA GLY A 162 -21.13 -15.59 -2.10
C GLY A 162 -21.32 -17.04 -2.58
N GLN A 163 -20.51 -17.99 -2.11
CA GLN A 163 -20.66 -19.42 -2.43
C GLN A 163 -21.78 -20.12 -1.65
N GLN A 164 -22.19 -19.59 -0.49
CA GLN A 164 -23.28 -20.15 0.31
C GLN A 164 -24.68 -19.69 -0.13
N GLN A 165 -24.78 -18.66 -0.98
CA GLN A 165 -26.05 -18.12 -1.47
C GLN A 165 -26.52 -18.69 -2.82
N GLN A 166 -25.82 -19.68 -3.39
CA GLN A 166 -26.39 -20.45 -4.49
C GLN A 166 -27.43 -21.44 -3.94
N PRO A 167 -28.70 -21.37 -4.33
CA PRO A 167 -29.71 -22.31 -3.84
C PRO A 167 -29.33 -23.72 -4.33
N ARG A 168 -29.05 -24.63 -3.39
CA ARG A 168 -29.00 -26.06 -3.68
C ARG A 168 -30.34 -26.45 -4.27
N GLN A 169 -30.36 -26.84 -5.54
CA GLN A 169 -31.47 -27.58 -6.10
C GLN A 169 -31.58 -28.89 -5.29
N GLN A 170 -32.66 -29.02 -4.53
CA GLN A 170 -32.95 -30.25 -3.78
C GLN A 170 -33.35 -31.34 -4.78
N PRO A 171 -32.72 -32.51 -4.79
CA PRO A 171 -33.24 -33.65 -5.51
C PRO A 171 -34.47 -34.22 -4.78
N GLU A 172 -35.50 -34.59 -5.54
CA GLU A 172 -36.75 -35.17 -5.05
C GLU A 172 -36.52 -36.49 -4.28
N PRO A 173 -37.34 -36.80 -3.25
CA PRO A 173 -37.15 -37.98 -2.43
C PRO A 173 -37.75 -39.22 -3.12
N GLN A 174 -36.93 -40.25 -3.32
CA GLN A 174 -37.39 -41.61 -3.60
C GLN A 174 -37.23 -42.50 -2.37
N GLY A 175 -38.37 -42.98 -1.87
CA GLY A 175 -38.60 -44.38 -1.48
C GLY A 175 -37.80 -44.99 -0.32
N GLU A 176 -38.47 -45.06 0.83
CA GLU A 176 -38.34 -45.99 1.96
C GLU A 176 -37.42 -47.22 1.83
N LYS A 177 -36.71 -47.51 2.92
CA LYS A 177 -36.86 -48.80 3.63
C LYS A 177 -36.45 -48.69 5.12
N GLN A 178 -37.30 -49.31 5.93
CA GLN A 178 -37.33 -49.35 7.39
C GLN A 178 -36.23 -50.25 8.00
N GLY A 179 -35.87 -49.99 9.26
CA GLY A 179 -35.02 -50.87 10.07
C GLY A 179 -34.75 -50.36 11.50
N ALA A 180 -35.74 -50.59 12.37
CA ALA A 180 -35.73 -50.81 13.82
C ALA A 180 -34.60 -50.27 14.77
N GLU A 181 -35.08 -49.50 15.76
CA GLU A 181 -34.88 -49.62 17.23
C GLU A 181 -33.47 -49.59 17.84
N GLN A 182 -33.18 -48.60 18.70
CA GLN A 182 -33.33 -48.71 20.17
C GLN A 182 -32.93 -47.41 20.88
N GLU A 183 -33.81 -46.93 21.76
CA GLU A 183 -33.60 -45.87 22.74
C GLU A 183 -32.63 -46.30 23.86
N LEU A 184 -31.90 -45.34 24.42
CA LEU A 184 -31.48 -45.34 25.83
C LEU A 184 -31.17 -43.89 26.27
N GLU A 185 -32.10 -43.31 27.03
CA GLU A 185 -31.92 -42.12 27.86
C GLU A 185 -31.00 -42.41 29.06
N VAL A 186 -30.08 -41.51 29.38
CA VAL A 186 -29.65 -41.09 30.74
C VAL A 186 -28.89 -39.76 30.54
N GLY A 187 -29.01 -38.67 31.29
CA GLY A 187 -29.76 -38.32 32.50
C GLY A 187 -29.39 -36.87 32.85
N GLN A 188 -30.34 -36.14 33.40
CA GLN A 188 -30.18 -34.76 33.86
C GLN A 188 -29.29 -34.68 35.12
N GLY A 189 -28.53 -33.60 35.23
CA GLY A 189 -27.85 -33.18 36.45
C GLY A 189 -27.82 -31.66 36.55
N ARG A 190 -28.74 -31.10 37.36
CA ARG A 190 -28.80 -29.70 37.81
C ARG A 190 -27.76 -29.42 38.89
N ALA A 191 -27.44 -28.12 39.05
CA ALA A 191 -27.07 -27.36 40.26
C ALA A 191 -25.79 -26.52 40.01
N LEU A 192 -25.62 -25.28 40.47
CA LEU A 192 -26.41 -24.33 41.26
C LEU A 192 -25.73 -22.95 41.13
N GLU A 193 -26.48 -21.92 41.48
CA GLU A 193 -26.17 -20.48 41.47
C GLU A 193 -25.20 -20.02 42.58
N GLU A 194 -24.65 -18.81 42.40
CA GLU A 194 -24.43 -17.70 43.36
C GLU A 194 -23.38 -16.75 42.73
N GLY A 195 -23.42 -15.42 42.71
CA GLY A 195 -24.27 -14.38 43.29
C GLY A 195 -23.43 -13.08 43.39
N ALA A 196 -24.07 -11.91 43.22
CA ALA A 196 -23.64 -10.56 43.63
C ALA A 196 -22.45 -9.88 42.86
N THR A 197 -22.40 -8.56 42.57
CA THR A 197 -23.20 -7.38 42.93
C THR A 197 -22.81 -6.18 42.03
N ASP A 198 -23.75 -5.25 41.88
CA ASP A 198 -23.67 -3.96 41.20
C ASP A 198 -22.62 -2.97 41.73
N GLY A 199 -22.21 -2.04 40.87
CA GLY A 199 -21.43 -0.85 41.23
C GLY A 199 -21.17 0.08 40.05
N ALA A 200 -22.17 0.88 39.68
CA ALA A 200 -22.14 1.86 38.60
C ALA A 200 -21.17 3.03 38.87
N TRP A 201 -20.51 3.51 37.82
CA TRP A 201 -20.02 4.90 37.71
C TRP A 201 -20.35 5.46 36.33
N THR A 202 -21.06 6.59 36.34
CA THR A 202 -21.56 7.35 35.21
C THR A 202 -20.51 8.35 34.72
N ALA A 203 -20.40 8.54 33.39
CA ALA A 203 -19.80 9.73 32.80
C ALA A 203 -20.54 10.09 31.51
N GLY A 204 -20.89 11.37 31.39
CA GLY A 204 -21.95 11.89 30.54
C GLY A 204 -21.67 11.85 29.03
N THR A 205 -22.74 11.55 28.30
CA THR A 205 -22.86 11.68 26.84
C THR A 205 -23.14 13.13 26.47
N LEU A 206 -22.32 13.73 25.61
CA LEU A 206 -22.68 14.94 24.89
C LEU A 206 -23.21 14.57 23.49
N SER A 207 -24.48 14.89 23.29
CA SER A 207 -25.25 14.71 22.06
C SER A 207 -24.98 15.85 21.08
N SER A 208 -24.73 15.53 19.81
CA SER A 208 -24.96 16.46 18.70
C SER A 208 -26.05 15.88 17.78
N ARG A 209 -27.17 16.60 17.74
CA ARG A 209 -28.41 16.32 17.04
C ARG A 209 -28.23 16.30 15.51
N ALA A 210 -28.74 15.26 14.85
CA ALA A 210 -29.08 15.31 13.43
C ALA A 210 -30.52 15.85 13.28
N ALA A 211 -30.70 16.83 12.40
CA ALA A 211 -31.97 17.47 12.13
C ALA A 211 -32.85 16.58 11.22
N ASN A 212 -34.11 16.40 11.64
CA ASN A 212 -35.19 15.83 10.83
C ASN A 212 -35.60 16.83 9.74
N VAL A 213 -35.75 16.34 8.51
CA VAL A 213 -36.51 17.01 7.44
C VAL A 213 -37.60 16.03 6.98
N PRO A 214 -38.88 16.45 6.86
CA PRO A 214 -40.01 15.54 6.67
C PRO A 214 -40.18 15.12 5.21
N THR A 215 -40.56 13.86 5.03
CA THR A 215 -40.95 13.25 3.75
C THR A 215 -42.40 13.63 3.42
N THR A 216 -42.61 14.39 2.35
CA THR A 216 -43.94 14.62 1.78
C THR A 216 -44.22 13.56 0.73
N ALA A 217 -45.28 12.78 0.93
CA ALA A 217 -45.81 11.84 -0.03
C ALA A 217 -46.49 12.58 -1.20
N CYS A 218 -46.25 12.13 -2.44
CA CYS A 218 -47.11 12.48 -3.56
C CYS A 218 -47.21 11.32 -4.57
N CYS A 219 -48.45 10.82 -4.70
CA CYS A 219 -49.14 10.27 -5.87
C CYS A 219 -48.48 9.21 -6.77
N ALA A 220 -49.18 8.07 -6.85
CA ALA A 220 -49.00 7.00 -7.81
C ALA A 220 -49.14 7.47 -9.28
N ALA A 221 -48.24 6.99 -10.13
CA ALA A 221 -48.44 6.91 -11.57
C ALA A 221 -48.09 5.50 -12.04
N GLN A 222 -48.96 4.96 -12.88
CA GLN A 222 -49.03 3.56 -13.32
C GLN A 222 -48.00 3.25 -14.41
N GLY A 223 -47.42 2.05 -14.33
CA GLY A 223 -47.06 1.16 -15.43
C GLY A 223 -46.21 1.69 -16.58
N THR A 224 -44.91 1.36 -16.57
CA THR A 224 -44.24 0.85 -17.78
C THR A 224 -43.26 -0.25 -17.37
N ASP A 225 -43.37 -1.36 -18.09
CA ASP A 225 -42.59 -2.59 -17.93
C ASP A 225 -41.12 -2.28 -18.22
N THR A 226 -40.32 -2.15 -17.17
CA THR A 226 -38.87 -1.99 -17.29
C THR A 226 -38.23 -3.27 -16.76
N THR A 227 -37.88 -4.17 -17.67
CA THR A 227 -37.02 -5.31 -17.36
C THR A 227 -35.71 -4.74 -16.82
N ILE A 228 -35.54 -4.75 -15.49
CA ILE A 228 -34.26 -4.43 -14.86
C ILE A 228 -33.33 -5.56 -15.32
N ALA A 229 -32.46 -5.25 -16.28
CA ALA A 229 -31.36 -6.13 -16.64
C ALA A 229 -30.59 -6.38 -15.35
N ALA A 230 -30.65 -7.63 -14.86
CA ALA A 230 -29.88 -8.06 -13.71
C ALA A 230 -28.42 -7.77 -14.05
N THR A 231 -27.82 -6.78 -13.37
CA THR A 231 -26.38 -6.59 -13.39
C THR A 231 -25.78 -7.87 -12.85
N VAL A 232 -25.25 -8.70 -13.74
CA VAL A 232 -24.47 -9.86 -13.34
C VAL A 232 -23.27 -9.29 -12.60
N ASP A 233 -23.29 -9.43 -11.27
CA ASP A 233 -22.18 -9.02 -10.43
C ASP A 233 -21.03 -10.01 -10.71
N VAL A 234 -20.23 -9.70 -11.73
CA VAL A 234 -19.07 -10.51 -12.11
C VAL A 234 -17.96 -10.23 -11.12
N THR A 235 -18.09 -10.78 -9.91
CA THR A 235 -16.98 -10.81 -8.97
C THR A 235 -15.85 -11.64 -9.59
N PRO A 236 -14.64 -11.08 -9.78
CA PRO A 236 -13.54 -11.80 -10.39
C PRO A 236 -13.18 -13.04 -9.57
N THR A 237 -12.90 -14.16 -10.24
CA THR A 237 -12.44 -15.37 -9.55
C THR A 237 -11.07 -15.15 -8.92
N ALA A 238 -10.75 -15.90 -7.85
CA ALA A 238 -9.43 -15.84 -7.22
C ALA A 238 -8.28 -16.16 -8.21
N ALA A 239 -8.54 -17.05 -9.18
CA ALA A 239 -7.61 -17.35 -10.26
C ALA A 239 -7.40 -16.15 -11.19
N ALA A 240 -8.46 -15.44 -11.57
CA ALA A 240 -8.38 -14.22 -12.37
C ALA A 240 -7.58 -13.12 -11.65
N ILE A 241 -7.86 -12.86 -10.37
CA ILE A 241 -7.09 -11.91 -9.54
C ILE A 241 -5.61 -12.29 -9.48
N THR A 242 -5.33 -13.58 -9.31
CA THR A 242 -3.94 -14.08 -9.28
C THR A 242 -3.23 -13.88 -10.61
N ALA A 243 -3.90 -14.14 -11.74
CA ALA A 243 -3.35 -13.93 -13.07
C ALA A 243 -3.07 -12.44 -13.34
N VAL A 244 -4.01 -11.55 -12.96
CA VAL A 244 -3.85 -10.10 -13.04
C VAL A 244 -2.63 -9.64 -12.21
N ARG A 245 -2.52 -10.08 -10.95
CA ARG A 245 -1.37 -9.77 -10.10
C ARG A 245 -0.04 -10.21 -10.73
N LYS A 246 0.01 -11.43 -11.29
CA LYS A 246 1.21 -11.94 -11.97
C LYS A 246 1.61 -11.07 -13.17
N ARG A 247 0.64 -10.57 -13.94
CA ARG A 247 0.91 -9.62 -15.04
C ARG A 247 1.47 -8.29 -14.51
N SER A 248 0.85 -7.71 -13.48
CA SER A 248 1.36 -6.49 -12.83
C SER A 248 2.80 -6.68 -12.33
N GLN A 249 3.09 -7.82 -11.69
CA GLN A 249 4.42 -8.15 -11.21
C GLN A 249 5.43 -8.33 -12.36
N ALA A 250 5.06 -9.06 -13.42
CA ALA A 250 5.91 -9.24 -14.59
C ALA A 250 6.27 -7.89 -15.24
N GLN A 251 5.30 -6.98 -15.35
CA GLN A 251 5.53 -5.64 -15.89
C GLN A 251 6.54 -4.85 -15.03
N VAL A 252 6.41 -4.88 -13.70
CA VAL A 252 7.37 -4.21 -12.83
C VAL A 252 8.76 -4.82 -12.95
N LEU A 253 8.88 -6.15 -12.99
CA LEU A 253 10.18 -6.81 -13.13
C LEU A 253 10.86 -6.39 -14.43
N ARG A 254 10.13 -6.28 -15.54
CA ARG A 254 10.67 -5.76 -16.81
C ARG A 254 11.17 -4.32 -16.67
N VAL A 255 10.45 -3.45 -15.96
CA VAL A 255 10.89 -2.06 -15.71
C VAL A 255 12.19 -2.04 -14.89
N LEU A 256 12.27 -2.85 -13.83
CA LEU A 256 13.44 -2.93 -12.96
C LEU A 256 14.64 -3.63 -13.59
N SER A 257 14.42 -4.43 -14.64
CA SER A 257 15.45 -5.10 -15.43
C SER A 257 15.63 -4.48 -16.82
N SER A 258 15.00 -3.33 -17.10
CA SER A 258 15.16 -2.66 -18.39
C SER A 258 16.59 -2.15 -18.45
N ASP A 259 17.41 -2.83 -19.25
CA ASP A 259 18.83 -2.53 -19.41
C ASP A 259 19.05 -1.06 -19.74
N ALA A 260 20.27 -0.61 -19.46
CA ALA A 260 20.91 0.66 -19.78
C ALA A 260 20.89 1.09 -21.27
N VAL A 261 19.87 0.74 -22.06
CA VAL A 261 19.73 1.07 -23.49
C VAL A 261 19.69 2.60 -23.71
N ASP A 262 19.34 3.38 -22.69
CA ASP A 262 19.26 4.83 -22.77
C ASP A 262 20.27 5.59 -21.89
N ALA A 263 21.27 4.90 -21.33
CA ALA A 263 22.38 5.59 -20.66
C ALA A 263 23.12 6.55 -21.62
N ALA A 264 23.10 6.24 -22.92
CA ALA A 264 23.61 7.13 -23.98
C ALA A 264 22.70 8.34 -24.24
N ALA A 265 21.37 8.18 -24.16
CA ALA A 265 20.40 9.26 -24.37
C ALA A 265 20.39 10.27 -23.21
N VAL A 266 20.62 9.81 -21.98
CA VAL A 266 20.76 10.67 -20.79
C VAL A 266 22.10 11.41 -20.81
N ARG A 267 23.22 10.75 -21.15
CA ARG A 267 24.55 11.39 -21.26
C ARG A 267 24.64 12.45 -22.36
N ALA A 268 23.81 12.36 -23.41
CA ALA A 268 23.78 13.34 -24.49
C ALA A 268 22.98 14.62 -24.17
N ARG A 269 22.35 14.72 -22.99
CA ARG A 269 21.42 15.80 -22.62
C ARG A 269 21.84 16.58 -21.36
N GLU A 270 23.14 16.74 -21.10
CA GLU A 270 23.63 17.72 -20.11
C GLU A 270 23.12 19.12 -20.48
N PRO A 271 22.24 19.78 -19.70
CA PRO A 271 21.79 21.13 -19.99
C PRO A 271 22.64 22.13 -19.20
N SER A 272 23.40 22.95 -19.93
CA SER A 272 23.64 24.32 -19.48
C SER A 272 22.28 25.01 -19.30
N ASP A 273 22.04 25.58 -18.12
CA ASP A 273 20.86 26.36 -17.72
C ASP A 273 19.53 25.61 -17.54
N ALA A 274 19.34 25.12 -16.31
CA ALA A 274 18.03 24.77 -15.76
C ALA A 274 17.22 26.03 -15.41
N ARG A 275 16.63 26.69 -16.42
CA ARG A 275 15.42 27.50 -16.27
C ARG A 275 14.60 27.42 -17.56
N HIS A 276 13.42 26.79 -17.45
CA HIS A 276 12.22 26.90 -18.29
C HIS A 276 11.69 25.51 -18.71
N SER A 277 10.58 25.10 -18.10
CA SER A 277 9.35 24.77 -18.83
C SER A 277 8.25 24.40 -17.83
N LEU A 278 7.42 25.39 -17.47
CA LEU A 278 6.23 25.25 -16.62
C LEU A 278 4.94 25.34 -17.46
N GLN A 279 4.96 24.86 -18.70
CA GLN A 279 3.87 25.17 -19.65
C GLN A 279 3.08 23.98 -20.21
N THR A 280 3.11 22.81 -19.56
CA THR A 280 2.26 21.67 -19.97
C THR A 280 1.38 21.08 -18.86
N CYS A 281 1.28 21.73 -17.69
CA CYS A 281 0.60 21.15 -16.52
C CYS A 281 -0.94 21.23 -16.53
N ASP A 282 -1.58 21.97 -17.43
CA ASP A 282 -3.05 22.11 -17.42
C ASP A 282 -3.80 20.97 -18.15
N MET A 283 -3.11 20.12 -18.91
CA MET A 283 -3.78 19.03 -19.65
C MET A 283 -3.99 17.72 -18.85
N LEU A 284 -3.29 17.54 -17.72
CA LEU A 284 -3.31 16.27 -16.97
C LEU A 284 -4.56 16.08 -16.09
N HIS A 285 -5.23 17.14 -15.65
CA HIS A 285 -6.46 17.01 -14.86
C HIS A 285 -7.67 16.60 -15.73
N ALA A 286 -7.69 17.02 -17.00
CA ALA A 286 -8.76 16.72 -17.94
C ALA A 286 -8.71 15.25 -18.42
N ALA A 287 -7.52 14.69 -18.63
CA ALA A 287 -7.37 13.31 -19.13
C ALA A 287 -7.87 12.24 -18.12
N VAL A 288 -7.76 12.50 -16.81
CA VAL A 288 -8.20 11.57 -15.76
C VAL A 288 -9.72 11.58 -15.57
N LEU A 289 -10.41 12.68 -15.90
CA LEU A 289 -11.87 12.82 -15.74
C LEU A 289 -12.64 12.55 -17.04
N ALA A 290 -12.05 12.79 -18.22
CA ALA A 290 -12.73 12.60 -19.51
C ALA A 290 -12.92 11.13 -19.91
N GLN A 291 -12.17 10.19 -19.32
CA GLN A 291 -12.35 8.75 -19.58
C GLN A 291 -13.55 8.12 -18.82
N GLY A 292 -14.34 8.93 -18.10
CA GLY A 292 -15.51 8.49 -17.35
C GLY A 292 -16.88 8.72 -18.00
N SER A 293 -16.96 9.34 -19.19
CA SER A 293 -18.27 9.59 -19.84
C SER A 293 -18.22 9.64 -21.37
N SER A 294 -18.33 8.49 -22.03
CA SER A 294 -18.99 8.37 -23.34
C SER A 294 -19.14 6.90 -23.71
N GLY A 295 -20.40 6.44 -23.84
CA GLY A 295 -20.72 5.13 -24.41
C GLY A 295 -20.80 5.18 -25.95
N HIS A 296 -20.56 4.01 -26.57
CA HIS A 296 -20.61 3.70 -28.03
C HIS A 296 -19.59 4.49 -28.86
N ASP A 297 -18.69 3.92 -29.66
CA ASP A 297 -18.71 2.71 -30.48
C ASP A 297 -17.27 2.15 -30.64
N GLY A 298 -17.16 0.90 -31.08
CA GLY A 298 -15.93 0.11 -31.11
C GLY A 298 -14.71 0.79 -31.75
N ASP A 299 -13.67 0.96 -30.93
CA ASP A 299 -12.28 0.95 -31.37
C ASP A 299 -11.45 0.35 -30.22
N THR A 300 -11.17 -0.95 -30.30
CA THR A 300 -10.21 -1.63 -29.43
C THR A 300 -8.80 -1.16 -29.78
N ARG A 301 -8.44 0.05 -29.35
CA ARG A 301 -7.03 0.40 -29.17
C ARG A 301 -6.61 -0.09 -27.80
N GLU A 302 -6.01 -1.27 -27.79
CA GLU A 302 -5.29 -1.83 -26.65
C GLU A 302 -4.11 -0.90 -26.29
N GLU A 303 -4.35 0.14 -25.49
CA GLU A 303 -3.27 0.86 -24.79
C GLU A 303 -2.64 0.03 -23.65
N GLY A 304 -2.98 -1.27 -23.57
CA GLY A 304 -2.54 -2.20 -22.54
C GLY A 304 -1.40 -3.15 -22.94
N ASP A 305 -0.90 -3.09 -24.18
CA ASP A 305 0.08 -4.06 -24.70
C ASP A 305 1.24 -3.42 -25.49
N SER A 306 1.62 -2.18 -25.18
CA SER A 306 2.89 -1.65 -25.65
C SER A 306 4.01 -2.05 -24.68
N ASP A 307 5.08 -2.59 -25.23
CA ASP A 307 6.38 -2.85 -24.61
C ASP A 307 6.72 -1.79 -23.56
N ALA A 308 7.20 -2.23 -22.39
CA ALA A 308 7.62 -1.44 -21.21
C ALA A 308 7.52 0.09 -21.35
N TRP A 309 6.71 0.75 -20.50
CA TRP A 309 6.54 2.21 -20.51
C TRP A 309 7.88 2.94 -20.73
N GLY A 310 7.98 3.62 -21.88
CA GLY A 310 9.23 4.23 -22.33
C GLY A 310 9.80 5.24 -21.33
N LEU A 311 11.09 5.56 -21.45
CA LEU A 311 11.71 6.56 -20.61
C LEU A 311 11.02 7.93 -20.69
N GLY A 312 10.90 8.58 -19.55
CA GLY A 312 10.21 9.86 -19.39
C GLY A 312 8.69 9.77 -19.38
N GLN A 313 8.09 8.61 -19.73
CA GLN A 313 6.65 8.40 -19.62
C GLN A 313 6.21 8.38 -18.16
N VAL A 314 4.98 8.81 -17.89
CA VAL A 314 4.43 8.94 -16.54
C VAL A 314 4.58 7.65 -15.73
N TRP A 315 4.30 6.50 -16.33
CA TRP A 315 4.39 5.17 -15.69
C TRP A 315 5.76 4.49 -15.85
N GLY A 316 6.62 5.07 -16.69
CA GLY A 316 7.98 4.59 -16.92
C GLY A 316 9.00 5.20 -15.96
N LEU A 317 10.26 4.86 -16.17
CA LEU A 317 11.39 5.49 -15.51
C LEU A 317 11.56 6.94 -15.99
N GLY A 318 12.11 7.80 -15.15
CA GLY A 318 12.53 9.14 -15.53
C GLY A 318 13.86 9.12 -16.29
N THR A 319 14.39 10.31 -16.55
CA THR A 319 15.58 10.52 -17.38
C THR A 319 16.74 11.22 -16.66
N LEU A 320 16.56 11.61 -15.38
CA LEU A 320 17.58 12.38 -14.65
C LEU A 320 18.71 11.51 -14.09
N ARG A 321 18.38 10.27 -13.71
CA ARG A 321 19.35 9.27 -13.20
C ARG A 321 19.01 7.90 -13.77
N THR A 322 19.97 6.98 -13.78
CA THR A 322 19.79 5.62 -14.31
C THR A 322 19.59 4.58 -13.21
N LEU A 323 19.08 3.40 -13.56
CA LEU A 323 19.02 2.26 -12.64
C LEU A 323 20.42 1.73 -12.27
N ASP A 324 21.41 1.83 -13.15
CA ASP A 324 22.80 1.48 -12.82
C ASP A 324 23.35 2.36 -11.70
N GLN A 325 23.02 3.65 -11.72
CA GLN A 325 23.41 4.57 -10.64
C GLN A 325 22.69 4.21 -9.34
N LEU A 326 21.41 3.80 -9.40
CA LEU A 326 20.70 3.31 -8.21
C LEU A 326 21.32 2.02 -7.69
N ALA A 327 21.68 1.09 -8.57
CA ALA A 327 22.30 -0.17 -8.23
C ALA A 327 23.67 0.05 -7.57
N ALA A 328 24.49 0.93 -8.14
CA ALA A 328 25.78 1.32 -7.56
C ALA A 328 25.63 2.01 -6.19
N ALA A 329 24.65 2.91 -6.05
CA ALA A 329 24.44 3.66 -4.81
C ALA A 329 23.85 2.81 -3.68
N SER A 330 22.87 1.98 -4.01
CA SER A 330 22.19 1.07 -3.07
C SER A 330 22.98 -0.20 -2.77
N GLY A 331 23.75 -0.69 -3.74
CA GLY A 331 24.37 -2.00 -3.71
C GLY A 331 23.41 -3.17 -4.01
N VAL A 332 22.31 -2.90 -4.71
CA VAL A 332 21.32 -3.90 -5.17
C VAL A 332 21.32 -3.97 -6.69
N ASP A 333 21.59 -5.15 -7.23
CA ASP A 333 21.42 -5.43 -8.66
C ASP A 333 20.06 -6.11 -8.87
N TYR A 334 19.12 -5.39 -9.50
CA TYR A 334 17.76 -5.88 -9.73
C TYR A 334 17.68 -6.88 -10.89
N ALA A 335 18.60 -6.81 -11.86
CA ALA A 335 18.66 -7.74 -12.99
C ALA A 335 19.27 -9.07 -12.56
N ALA A 336 20.42 -9.03 -11.90
CA ALA A 336 21.09 -10.21 -11.36
C ALA A 336 20.45 -10.71 -10.05
N LYS A 337 19.55 -9.92 -9.45
CA LYS A 337 18.89 -10.20 -8.16
C LYS A 337 19.88 -10.46 -7.03
N THR A 338 20.90 -9.62 -6.94
CA THR A 338 21.94 -9.73 -5.91
C THR A 338 21.93 -8.54 -4.96
N VAL A 339 22.38 -8.77 -3.73
CA VAL A 339 22.43 -7.77 -2.66
C VAL A 339 23.82 -7.79 -2.05
N SER A 340 24.50 -6.64 -2.06
CA SER A 340 25.80 -6.47 -1.41
C SER A 340 25.69 -6.28 0.10
N ALA A 341 26.81 -6.41 0.82
CA ALA A 341 26.87 -6.09 2.25
C ALA A 341 26.46 -4.63 2.55
N ARG A 342 26.78 -3.69 1.63
CA ARG A 342 26.34 -2.29 1.73
C ARG A 342 24.82 -2.18 1.79
N ALA A 343 24.13 -2.87 0.89
CA ALA A 343 22.67 -2.87 0.83
C ALA A 343 22.04 -3.51 2.09
N GLN A 344 22.64 -4.57 2.63
CA GLN A 344 22.17 -5.27 3.83
C GLN A 344 22.17 -4.41 5.10
N TRP A 345 22.97 -3.34 5.11
CA TRP A 345 23.14 -2.41 6.22
C TRP A 345 22.89 -0.95 5.83
N GLY A 346 22.16 -0.70 4.74
CA GLY A 346 21.73 0.65 4.35
C GLY A 346 22.88 1.63 4.11
N GLY A 347 24.07 1.14 3.77
CA GLY A 347 25.27 1.97 3.59
C GLY A 347 26.03 2.32 4.87
N LEU A 348 25.57 1.87 6.04
CA LEU A 348 26.24 2.04 7.32
C LEU A 348 27.01 0.78 7.73
N PRO A 349 28.01 0.88 8.64
CA PRO A 349 28.65 -0.29 9.20
C PRO A 349 27.66 -1.05 10.10
N GLN A 350 27.83 -2.37 10.19
CA GLN A 350 26.92 -3.25 10.93
C GLN A 350 26.79 -2.88 12.41
N ASP A 351 27.84 -2.35 13.03
CA ASP A 351 27.87 -1.92 14.43
C ASP A 351 27.07 -0.64 14.71
N ALA A 352 26.54 0.03 13.69
CA ALA A 352 25.56 1.10 13.83
C ALA A 352 24.17 0.58 14.27
N PHE A 353 23.91 -0.72 14.14
CA PHE A 353 22.60 -1.34 14.36
C PHE A 353 22.54 -2.17 15.63
N GLU A 354 21.35 -2.22 16.23
CA GLU A 354 21.03 -3.24 17.23
C GLU A 354 21.11 -4.62 16.56
N MET A 355 21.78 -5.57 17.23
CA MET A 355 22.04 -6.91 16.68
C MET A 355 20.88 -7.87 16.97
#